data_AF-A0A136MYW9-F1
#
_entry.id   AF-A0A136MYW9-F1
#
_cell.length_a   1.000
_cell.length_b   1.000
_cell.length_c   1.000
_cell.angle_alpha   90.00
_cell.angle_beta   90.00
_cell.angle_gamma   90.00
#
_symmetry.space_group_name_H-M   'P 1'
#
loop_
_entity.id
_entity.type
_entity.pdbx_description
1 polymer ?
#
loop_
_entity_poly.entity_id
_entity_poly.type
_entity_poly.pdbx_seq_one_letter_code
_entity_poly.pdbx_strand_id
1 'polypeptide(L)'
;MDPRVERLAGLMVNYSNAIKAGELVSINGPLSAEPLLEALYRKCLEAGALPVCDIEAPWLQEALLRHGSKKQLGFIPEWRLTQAEKIDCLFRVIAETNTRYLSGIDPSRQQQRMKGVKPLRDILHHRMSDGSLRWCLTLFPTELTPRMRRCL
;
A
#
# COMPACT_ATOMS: atom_id res chain seq x y z
N MET A 1 -3.99 -17.05 13.92
CA MET A 1 -3.16 -16.45 12.84
C MET A 1 -2.31 -17.55 12.19
N ASP A 2 -2.19 -17.58 10.86
CA ASP A 2 -1.37 -18.59 10.14
C ASP A 2 0.13 -18.37 10.43
N PRO A 3 0.90 -19.38 10.88
CA PRO A 3 2.33 -19.26 11.17
C PRO A 3 3.19 -18.74 10.00
N ARG A 4 2.74 -18.93 8.76
CA ARG A 4 3.42 -18.43 7.56
C ARG A 4 3.30 -16.92 7.42
N VAL A 5 2.11 -16.39 7.73
CA VAL A 5 1.83 -14.95 7.73
C VAL A 5 2.63 -14.26 8.82
N GLU A 6 2.68 -14.88 10.00
CA GLU A 6 3.53 -14.42 11.11
C GLU A 6 5.00 -14.33 10.73
N ARG A 7 5.52 -15.37 10.09
CA ARG A 7 6.93 -15.40 9.68
C ARG A 7 7.23 -14.35 8.61
N LEU A 8 6.33 -14.19 7.63
CA LEU A 8 6.46 -13.19 6.58
C LEU A 8 6.47 -11.77 7.16
N ALA A 9 5.51 -11.45 8.03
CA ALA A 9 5.46 -10.16 8.70
C ALA A 9 6.72 -9.90 9.53
N GLY A 10 7.23 -10.92 10.23
CA GLY A 10 8.49 -10.83 10.99
C GLY A 10 9.69 -10.53 10.10
N LEU A 11 9.79 -11.17 8.93
CA LEU A 11 10.84 -10.91 7.95
C LEU A 11 10.75 -9.48 7.40
N MET A 12 9.55 -9.02 7.06
CA MET A 12 9.32 -7.68 6.54
C MET A 12 9.69 -6.59 7.54
N VAL A 13 9.30 -6.75 8.81
CA VAL A 13 9.56 -5.78 9.89
C VAL A 13 11.03 -5.79 10.31
N ASN A 14 11.61 -6.98 10.56
CA ASN A 14 12.93 -7.07 11.17
C ASN A 14 14.07 -7.03 10.15
N TYR A 15 13.86 -7.58 8.95
CA TYR A 15 14.92 -7.73 7.95
C TYR A 15 14.75 -6.75 6.79
N SER A 16 13.59 -6.75 6.13
CA SER A 16 13.41 -5.95 4.91
C SER A 16 13.46 -4.45 5.17
N ASN A 17 12.74 -3.97 6.20
CA ASN A 17 12.75 -2.56 6.56
C ASN A 17 13.53 -2.27 7.85
N ALA A 18 13.86 -3.27 8.67
CA ALA A 18 14.57 -3.08 9.95
C ALA A 18 13.97 -1.93 10.79
N ILE A 19 12.68 -2.06 11.10
CA ILE A 19 11.88 -1.05 11.79
C ILE A 19 12.49 -0.71 13.15
N LYS A 20 12.47 0.57 13.51
CA LYS A 20 12.96 1.09 14.80
C LYS A 20 11.85 1.77 15.59
N ALA A 21 12.05 1.85 16.90
CA ALA A 21 11.13 2.55 17.79
C ALA A 21 11.01 4.04 17.41
N GLY A 22 9.80 4.57 17.47
CA GLY A 22 9.48 5.96 17.13
C GLY A 22 9.32 6.27 15.64
N GLU A 23 9.63 5.32 14.75
CA GLU A 23 9.49 5.53 13.30
C GLU A 23 8.01 5.55 12.87
N LEU A 24 7.65 6.46 11.97
CA LEU A 24 6.32 6.52 11.37
C LEU A 24 6.25 5.52 10.22
N VAL A 25 5.41 4.50 10.36
CA VAL A 25 5.34 3.38 9.40
C VAL A 25 3.98 3.37 8.71
N SER A 26 3.96 3.47 7.38
CA SER A 26 2.73 3.35 6.58
C SER A 26 2.56 1.91 6.09
N ILE A 27 1.42 1.30 6.38
CA ILE A 27 1.04 -0.04 5.95
C ILE A 27 -0.17 0.08 5.02
N ASN A 28 0.03 -0.23 3.74
CA ASN A 28 -0.97 -0.02 2.70
C ASN A 28 -1.31 -1.35 2.04
N GLY A 29 -2.59 -1.66 1.92
CA GLY A 29 -3.03 -2.84 1.21
C GLY A 29 -4.54 -3.04 1.26
N PRO A 30 -5.09 -3.94 0.45
CA PRO A 30 -6.52 -4.17 0.41
C PRO A 30 -7.01 -5.02 1.57
N LEU A 31 -8.31 -4.95 1.87
CA LEU A 31 -8.93 -5.75 2.94
C LEU A 31 -8.74 -7.27 2.75
N SER A 32 -8.58 -7.74 1.51
CA SER A 32 -8.25 -9.14 1.20
C SER A 32 -6.91 -9.62 1.76
N ALA A 33 -6.03 -8.69 2.14
CA ALA A 33 -4.77 -8.97 2.80
C ALA A 33 -4.84 -8.83 4.33
N GLU A 34 -6.03 -8.73 4.91
CA GLU A 34 -6.26 -8.52 6.35
C GLU A 34 -5.30 -9.31 7.24
N PRO A 35 -5.09 -10.64 7.07
CA PRO A 35 -4.22 -11.38 7.97
C PRO A 35 -2.78 -10.86 7.98
N LEU A 36 -2.25 -10.43 6.83
CA LEU A 36 -0.89 -9.88 6.76
C LEU A 36 -0.84 -8.44 7.28
N LEU A 37 -1.86 -7.63 6.99
CA LEU A 37 -1.95 -6.25 7.48
C LEU A 37 -1.98 -6.22 9.02
N GLU A 38 -2.80 -7.09 9.63
CA GLU A 38 -2.87 -7.24 11.09
C GLU A 38 -1.52 -7.66 11.67
N ALA A 39 -0.85 -8.66 11.06
CA ALA A 39 0.45 -9.14 11.56
C ALA A 39 1.53 -8.06 11.47
N LEU A 40 1.58 -7.31 10.37
CA LEU A 40 2.51 -6.18 10.20
C LEU A 40 2.24 -5.10 11.23
N TYR A 41 0.97 -4.73 11.43
CA TYR A 41 0.58 -3.71 12.39
C TYR A 41 1.04 -4.08 13.81
N ARG A 42 0.70 -5.30 14.26
CA ARG A 42 1.10 -5.80 15.58
C ARG A 42 2.62 -5.84 15.75
N LYS A 43 3.37 -6.31 14.77
CA LYS A 43 4.83 -6.37 14.87
C LYS A 43 5.51 -5.00 14.84
N CYS A 44 4.94 -4.03 14.12
CA CYS A 44 5.42 -2.65 14.20
C CYS A 44 5.22 -2.07 15.60
N LEU A 45 4.07 -2.35 16.23
CA LEU A 45 3.84 -1.96 17.63
C LEU A 45 4.81 -2.65 18.60
N GLU A 46 5.06 -3.94 18.43
CA GLU A 46 6.05 -4.70 19.24
C GLU A 46 7.47 -4.12 19.10
N ALA A 47 7.82 -3.58 17.93
CA ALA A 47 9.09 -2.88 17.68
C ALA A 47 9.10 -1.42 18.21
N GLY A 48 8.00 -0.94 18.79
CA GLY A 48 7.86 0.42 19.32
C GLY A 48 7.69 1.50 18.24
N ALA A 49 7.34 1.13 17.02
CA ALA A 49 7.09 2.07 15.93
C ALA A 49 5.67 2.68 16.03
N LEU A 50 5.41 3.66 15.17
CA LEU A 50 4.13 4.38 15.08
C LEU A 50 3.43 4.00 13.76
N PRO A 51 2.76 2.83 13.68
CA PRO A 51 2.14 2.38 12.44
C PRO A 51 0.81 3.11 12.14
N VAL A 52 0.64 3.50 10.88
CA VAL A 52 -0.63 3.92 10.27
C VAL A 52 -1.00 2.92 9.19
N CYS A 53 -2.28 2.54 9.11
CA CYS A 53 -2.75 1.58 8.12
C CYS A 53 -3.78 2.20 7.18
N ASP A 54 -3.50 2.18 5.88
CA ASP A 54 -4.43 2.56 4.82
C ASP A 54 -4.99 1.30 4.16
N ILE A 55 -6.24 0.96 4.48
CA ILE A 55 -6.95 -0.14 3.85
C ILE A 55 -7.53 0.33 2.51
N GLU A 56 -7.11 -0.32 1.43
CA GLU A 56 -7.54 -0.02 0.07
C GLU A 56 -8.78 -0.83 -0.29
N ALA A 57 -9.81 -0.16 -0.80
CA ALA A 57 -11.00 -0.81 -1.32
C ALA A 57 -11.06 -0.60 -2.85
N PRO A 58 -10.79 -1.63 -3.67
CA PRO A 58 -10.74 -1.48 -5.13
C PRO A 58 -12.02 -0.89 -5.73
N TRP A 59 -13.19 -1.20 -5.15
CA TRP A 59 -14.49 -0.68 -5.60
C TRP A 59 -14.64 0.84 -5.38
N LEU A 60 -13.94 1.45 -4.41
CA LEU A 60 -13.90 2.91 -4.26
C LEU A 60 -13.15 3.56 -5.43
N GLN A 61 -12.05 2.94 -5.86
CA GLN A 61 -11.29 3.42 -7.00
C GLN A 61 -12.11 3.27 -8.29
N GLU A 62 -12.80 2.15 -8.47
CA GLU A 62 -13.75 1.98 -9.58
C GLU A 62 -14.83 3.07 -9.57
N ALA A 63 -15.48 3.32 -8.42
CA ALA A 63 -16.53 4.32 -8.31
C ALA A 63 -16.02 5.74 -8.64
N LEU A 64 -14.85 6.12 -8.13
CA LEU A 64 -14.21 7.40 -8.45
C LEU A 64 -13.92 7.50 -9.95
N LEU A 65 -13.37 6.45 -10.55
CA LEU A 65 -13.06 6.43 -11.96
C LEU A 65 -14.32 6.41 -12.81
N ARG A 66 -15.43 5.78 -12.41
CA ARG A 66 -16.67 5.73 -13.18
C ARG A 66 -17.50 7.02 -13.06
N HIS A 67 -17.58 7.59 -11.87
CA HIS A 67 -18.53 8.67 -11.56
C HIS A 67 -17.89 10.03 -11.27
N GLY A 68 -16.58 10.08 -11.00
CA GLY A 68 -15.89 11.31 -10.58
C GLY A 68 -15.86 12.41 -11.66
N SER A 69 -15.92 13.66 -11.22
CA SER A 69 -15.58 14.80 -12.08
C SER A 69 -14.05 14.92 -12.29
N LYS A 70 -13.61 15.71 -13.27
CA LYS A 70 -12.17 15.99 -13.49
C LYS A 70 -11.49 16.52 -12.21
N LYS A 71 -12.17 17.39 -11.45
CA LYS A 71 -11.67 17.93 -10.17
C LYS A 71 -11.50 16.83 -9.12
N GLN A 72 -12.46 15.91 -9.00
CA GLN A 72 -12.41 14.80 -8.04
C GLN A 72 -11.36 13.76 -8.43
N LEU A 73 -11.18 13.47 -9.72
CA LEU A 73 -10.10 12.59 -10.21
C LEU A 73 -8.72 13.15 -9.86
N GLY A 74 -8.59 14.48 -9.92
CA GLY A 74 -7.38 15.21 -9.55
C GLY A 74 -7.18 15.44 -8.06
N PHE A 75 -8.16 15.12 -7.22
CA PHE A 75 -8.10 15.48 -5.80
C PHE A 75 -7.10 14.59 -5.05
N ILE A 76 -6.23 15.23 -4.28
CA ILE A 76 -5.37 14.61 -3.28
C ILE A 76 -5.67 15.32 -1.96
N PRO A 77 -6.03 14.58 -0.90
CA PRO A 77 -6.13 15.18 0.42
C PRO A 77 -4.78 15.62 0.97
N GLU A 78 -4.73 16.76 1.67
CA GLU A 78 -3.48 17.35 2.20
C GLU A 78 -2.72 16.39 3.11
N TRP A 79 -3.43 15.66 3.98
CA TRP A 79 -2.81 14.70 4.90
C TRP A 79 -2.08 13.57 4.19
N ARG A 80 -2.47 13.20 2.96
CA ARG A 80 -1.75 12.20 2.17
C ARG A 80 -0.39 12.73 1.69
N LEU A 81 -0.30 14.02 1.36
CA LEU A 81 0.96 14.67 1.00
C LEU A 81 1.87 14.73 2.22
N THR A 82 1.36 15.22 3.34
CA THR A 82 2.10 15.27 4.61
C THR A 82 2.56 13.89 5.07
N GLN A 83 1.74 12.86 4.90
CA GLN A 83 2.12 11.48 5.19
C GLN A 83 3.29 11.05 4.32
N ALA A 84 3.24 11.26 3.00
CA ALA A 84 4.32 10.88 2.09
C ALA A 84 5.65 11.60 2.37
N GLU A 85 5.60 12.82 2.89
CA GLU A 85 6.77 13.58 3.31
C GLU A 85 7.36 13.07 4.64
N LYS A 86 6.53 12.57 5.55
CA LYS A 86 6.95 12.27 6.93
C LYS A 86 7.17 10.80 7.26
N ILE A 87 6.61 9.86 6.49
CA ILE A 87 6.78 8.43 6.79
C ILE A 87 8.25 8.02 6.68
N ASP A 88 8.72 7.17 7.58
CA ASP A 88 10.08 6.62 7.56
C ASP A 88 10.14 5.29 6.80
N CYS A 89 9.05 4.53 6.88
CA CYS A 89 8.89 3.24 6.23
C CYS A 89 7.53 3.07 5.56
N LEU A 90 7.52 2.35 4.44
CA LEU A 90 6.32 1.96 3.71
C LEU A 90 6.27 0.45 3.50
N PHE A 91 5.17 -0.17 3.90
CA PHE A 91 4.78 -1.52 3.49
C PHE A 91 3.65 -1.43 2.48
N ARG A 92 3.86 -2.01 1.29
CA ARG A 92 2.84 -2.15 0.25
C ARG A 92 2.47 -3.62 0.11
N VAL A 93 1.24 -3.98 0.43
CA VAL A 93 0.70 -5.32 0.21
C VAL A 93 -0.25 -5.29 -0.97
N ILE A 94 0.02 -6.12 -1.96
CA ILE A 94 -0.84 -6.34 -3.12
C ILE A 94 -1.57 -7.66 -2.93
N ALA A 95 -2.90 -7.64 -2.99
CA ALA A 95 -3.72 -8.84 -2.89
C ALA A 95 -4.96 -8.71 -3.77
N GLU A 96 -4.85 -9.16 -5.01
CA GLU A 96 -5.91 -9.00 -6.01
C GLU A 96 -7.06 -9.97 -5.77
N THR A 97 -8.27 -9.46 -5.57
CA THR A 97 -9.50 -10.27 -5.48
C THR A 97 -10.38 -10.20 -6.71
N ASN A 98 -10.08 -9.32 -7.67
CA ASN A 98 -10.72 -9.27 -8.97
C ASN A 98 -9.88 -8.44 -9.93
N THR A 99 -9.40 -9.05 -11.01
CA THR A 99 -8.60 -8.38 -12.05
C THR A 99 -9.43 -7.48 -12.97
N ARG A 100 -10.77 -7.51 -12.83
CA ARG A 100 -11.73 -6.84 -13.73
C ARG A 100 -12.39 -5.60 -13.14
N TYR A 101 -11.98 -5.10 -11.96
CA TYR A 101 -12.56 -3.87 -11.37
C TYR A 101 -12.46 -2.64 -12.28
N LEU A 102 -11.50 -2.64 -13.22
CA LEU A 102 -11.31 -1.53 -14.16
C LEU A 102 -11.78 -1.87 -15.59
N SER A 103 -12.38 -3.05 -15.80
CA SER A 103 -12.90 -3.45 -17.10
C SER A 103 -14.05 -2.53 -17.52
N GLY A 104 -13.91 -1.93 -18.71
CA GLY A 104 -14.91 -0.99 -19.25
C GLY A 104 -14.79 0.45 -18.74
N ILE A 105 -13.77 0.79 -17.94
CA ILE A 105 -13.46 2.18 -17.58
C ILE A 105 -12.69 2.85 -18.72
N ASP A 106 -13.11 4.05 -19.12
CA ASP A 106 -12.42 4.87 -20.10
C ASP A 106 -10.95 5.13 -19.70
N PRO A 107 -9.96 4.73 -20.54
CA PRO A 107 -8.54 4.98 -20.30
C PRO A 107 -8.20 6.46 -20.05
N SER A 108 -8.95 7.40 -20.64
CA SER A 108 -8.74 8.83 -20.46
C SER A 108 -8.91 9.26 -19.00
N ARG A 109 -9.84 8.62 -18.28
CA ARG A 109 -10.14 8.89 -16.87
C ARG A 109 -9.08 8.31 -15.95
N GLN A 110 -8.53 7.15 -16.30
CA GLN A 110 -7.34 6.60 -15.63
C GLN A 110 -6.14 7.54 -15.80
N GLN A 111 -5.91 8.04 -17.02
CA GLN A 111 -4.83 8.99 -17.27
C GLN A 111 -5.01 10.29 -16.48
N GLN A 112 -6.23 10.82 -16.38
CA GLN A 112 -6.53 11.99 -15.55
C GLN A 112 -6.23 11.72 -14.07
N ARG A 113 -6.61 10.55 -13.54
CA ARG A 113 -6.29 10.16 -12.17
C ARG A 113 -4.78 10.08 -11.95
N MET A 114 -4.04 9.44 -12.87
CA MET A 114 -2.58 9.33 -12.81
C MET A 114 -1.89 10.70 -12.82
N LYS A 115 -2.36 11.64 -13.65
CA LYS A 115 -1.88 13.03 -13.65
C LYS A 115 -2.22 13.74 -12.34
N GLY A 116 -3.43 13.54 -11.84
CA GLY A 116 -3.93 14.11 -10.58
C GLY A 116 -3.08 13.76 -9.38
N VAL A 117 -2.70 12.49 -9.24
CA VAL A 117 -1.88 12.00 -8.11
C VAL A 117 -0.38 12.18 -8.28
N LYS A 118 0.06 12.82 -9.37
CA LYS A 118 1.49 12.97 -9.68
C LYS A 118 2.30 13.59 -8.53
N PRO A 119 1.85 14.67 -7.85
CA PRO A 119 2.61 15.26 -6.74
C PRO A 119 2.94 14.25 -5.63
N LEU A 120 1.93 13.49 -5.18
CA LEU A 120 2.11 12.44 -4.17
C LEU A 120 3.11 11.38 -4.62
N ARG A 121 2.98 10.94 -5.88
CA ARG A 121 3.86 9.92 -6.47
C ARG A 121 5.30 10.40 -6.59
N ASP A 122 5.50 11.66 -6.96
CA ASP A 122 6.82 12.26 -7.12
C ASP A 122 7.54 12.36 -5.76
N ILE A 123 6.84 12.76 -4.68
CA ILE A 123 7.41 12.78 -3.32
C ILE A 123 7.91 11.38 -2.93
N LEU A 124 7.05 10.36 -3.07
CA LEU A 124 7.42 8.99 -2.72
C LEU A 124 8.57 8.48 -3.59
N HIS A 125 8.52 8.67 -4.91
CA HIS A 125 9.60 8.22 -5.79
C HIS A 125 10.93 8.90 -5.50
N HIS A 126 10.93 10.20 -5.24
CA HIS A 126 12.15 10.92 -4.89
C HIS A 126 12.77 10.33 -3.61
N ARG A 127 11.96 10.17 -2.56
CA ARG A 127 12.42 9.63 -1.27
C ARG A 127 12.83 8.14 -1.32
N MET A 128 12.19 7.36 -2.19
CA MET A 128 12.61 5.98 -2.45
C MET A 128 13.96 5.94 -3.19
N SER A 129 14.20 6.88 -4.10
CA SER A 129 15.42 6.93 -4.90
C SER A 129 16.63 7.47 -4.14
N ASP A 130 16.42 8.41 -3.23
CA ASP A 130 17.49 8.98 -2.38
C ASP A 130 17.73 8.18 -1.09
N GLY A 131 16.89 7.17 -0.80
CA GLY A 131 16.99 6.29 0.36
C GLY A 131 16.43 6.87 1.66
N SER A 132 15.84 8.08 1.63
CA SER A 132 15.18 8.69 2.79
C SER A 132 13.85 8.04 3.16
N LEU A 133 13.30 7.17 2.31
CA LEU A 133 12.15 6.31 2.59
C LEU A 133 12.51 4.85 2.34
N ARG A 134 12.47 4.03 3.39
CA ARG A 134 12.54 2.57 3.27
C ARG A 134 11.18 2.03 2.83
N TRP A 135 11.18 1.07 1.92
CA TRP A 135 9.94 0.51 1.42
C TRP A 135 10.08 -0.98 1.12
N CYS A 136 8.99 -1.72 1.34
CA CYS A 136 8.89 -3.12 1.03
C CYS A 136 7.53 -3.40 0.39
N LEU A 137 7.54 -4.10 -0.75
CA LEU A 137 6.35 -4.50 -1.48
C LEU A 137 6.24 -6.03 -1.48
N THR A 138 5.05 -6.55 -1.21
CA THR A 138 4.80 -7.99 -1.23
C THR A 138 3.45 -8.33 -1.85
N LEU A 139 3.36 -9.54 -2.40
CA LEU A 139 2.13 -10.14 -2.91
C LEU A 139 1.56 -11.07 -1.84
N PHE A 140 0.32 -10.85 -1.43
CA PHE A 140 -0.39 -11.71 -0.51
C PHE A 140 -1.42 -12.58 -1.27
N PRO A 141 -1.39 -13.91 -1.09
CA PRO A 141 -2.28 -14.80 -1.83
C PRO A 141 -3.74 -14.60 -1.41
N THR A 142 -4.62 -14.58 -2.41
CA THR A 142 -6.08 -14.51 -2.35
C THR A 142 -6.69 -15.70 -3.09
N GLU A 143 -8.01 -15.86 -3.02
CA GLU A 143 -8.73 -16.95 -3.73
C GLU A 143 -8.48 -16.98 -5.25
N LEU A 144 -8.14 -15.82 -5.86
CA LEU A 144 -7.84 -15.71 -7.29
C LEU A 144 -6.36 -15.83 -7.65
N THR A 145 -5.45 -15.62 -6.70
CA THR A 145 -4.02 -15.86 -6.97
C THR A 145 -3.74 -17.34 -6.72
N PRO A 146 -3.34 -18.13 -7.75
CA PRO A 146 -2.86 -19.48 -7.51
C PRO A 146 -1.75 -19.39 -6.46
N ARG A 147 -1.69 -20.35 -5.52
CA ARG A 147 -0.55 -20.50 -4.60
C ARG A 147 0.74 -20.53 -5.43
N MET A 148 1.40 -19.38 -5.59
CA MET A 148 2.64 -19.29 -6.35
C MET A 148 3.69 -20.08 -5.58
N ARG A 149 4.04 -21.25 -6.12
CA ARG A 149 5.20 -22.02 -5.69
C ARG A 149 6.42 -21.16 -6.00
N ARG A 150 7.14 -20.74 -4.94
CA ARG A 150 8.50 -20.17 -4.92
C ARG A 150 8.97 -19.45 -6.19
N CYS A 151 9.22 -18.15 -6.09
CA CYS A 151 10.32 -17.52 -6.81
C CYS A 151 11.17 -16.69 -5.85
N LEU A 152 12.46 -16.69 -6.16
CA LEU A 152 13.67 -16.42 -5.35
C LEU A 152 13.74 -15.02 -4.73
#